data_AF-A0A6A3LN68-F1
#
_entry.id   AF-A0A6A3LN68-F1
#
_cell.length_a   1.000
_cell.length_b   1.000
_cell.length_c   1.000
_cell.angle_alpha   90.00
_cell.angle_beta   90.00
_cell.angle_gamma   90.00
#
_symmetry.space_group_name_H-M   'P 1'
#
loop_
_entity.id
_entity.type
_entity.pdbx_description
1 polymer ?
#
loop_
_entity_poly.entity_id
_entity_poly.type
_entity_poly.pdbx_seq_one_letter_code
_entity_poly.pdbx_strand_id
1 'polypeptide(L)'
;MGLQAAATHKHEEERRPNRRPWASWRLALIATVGAVLMVTQFSTYTHHFHAHVAKHRILRSLQEQPALRLTFELKRKPMYVHGASTFDVVATPAPMRSSGEKSMVYNGMASFEQGGHTHEYSLVDGTAYYTRRPTGQFDAEGDSGCLPSNSIPPIGSVLSTIQGAATATHLLEPGVVEEKCPGGSMMVFPFAGEDFVLCSRPSSSSWFKDEGFQIFGSDLNINVKYESTAPMIVAPRVASSVLDSCKKVPFGERITPSLPSLMTRSVSEWGHRALRAEKAEWNIFKKAWNLITDNVCGCKGAQRPCVFIAGLSSYDDYGLTDNDPKDYFGSEIGL
;
A
#
# COMPACT_ATOMS: atom_id res chain seq x y z
N MET A 1 32.35 -61.52 -84.52
CA MET A 1 31.14 -61.62 -83.68
C MET A 1 31.49 -62.47 -82.45
N GLY A 2 31.50 -62.04 -81.20
CA GLY A 2 31.41 -60.75 -80.52
C GLY A 2 31.91 -61.03 -79.10
N LEU A 3 32.91 -60.28 -78.63
CA LEU A 3 33.49 -60.37 -77.29
C LEU A 3 32.55 -59.66 -76.28
N GLN A 4 32.13 -60.37 -75.23
CA GLN A 4 31.62 -59.75 -74.01
C GLN A 4 32.70 -59.81 -72.94
N ALA A 5 33.22 -58.65 -72.56
CA ALA A 5 34.01 -58.47 -71.36
C ALA A 5 33.08 -57.99 -70.23
N ALA A 6 33.04 -58.76 -69.13
CA ALA A 6 32.42 -58.33 -67.88
C ALA A 6 33.45 -57.52 -67.08
N ALA A 7 33.14 -56.25 -66.81
CA ALA A 7 33.91 -55.41 -65.90
C ALA A 7 33.14 -55.23 -64.59
N THR A 8 33.77 -55.65 -63.49
CA THR A 8 33.35 -55.54 -62.10
C THR A 8 33.50 -54.08 -61.63
N HIS A 9 32.39 -53.43 -61.25
CA HIS A 9 32.42 -52.13 -60.57
C HIS A 9 32.57 -52.34 -59.05
N LYS A 10 33.67 -51.83 -58.48
CA LYS A 10 33.88 -51.70 -57.04
C LYS A 10 32.90 -50.64 -56.48
N HIS A 11 32.24 -50.97 -55.38
CA HIS A 11 31.56 -50.01 -54.52
C HIS A 11 32.60 -49.19 -53.75
N GLU A 12 32.61 -47.88 -53.95
CA GLU A 12 33.36 -46.93 -53.12
C GLU A 12 32.39 -46.28 -52.13
N GLU A 13 32.64 -46.53 -50.84
CA GLU A 13 31.87 -46.07 -49.70
C GLU A 13 32.23 -44.61 -49.38
N GLU A 14 31.39 -43.67 -49.80
CA GLU A 14 31.60 -42.24 -49.51
C GLU A 14 31.14 -41.91 -48.07
N ARG A 15 32.08 -42.05 -47.14
CA ARG A 15 31.93 -41.68 -45.71
C ARG A 15 31.83 -40.15 -45.57
N ARG A 16 30.59 -39.61 -45.47
CA ARG A 16 30.36 -38.18 -45.16
C ARG A 16 30.95 -37.79 -43.79
N PRO A 17 31.60 -36.61 -43.67
CA PRO A 17 32.26 -36.20 -42.44
C PRO A 17 31.22 -35.77 -41.39
N ASN A 18 31.32 -36.38 -40.20
CA ASN A 18 30.51 -36.12 -39.01
C ASN A 18 30.86 -34.75 -38.39
N ARG A 19 30.46 -33.66 -39.05
CA ARG A 19 30.61 -32.26 -38.56
C ARG A 19 29.26 -31.73 -38.10
N ARG A 20 28.66 -32.27 -37.03
CA ARG A 20 27.37 -31.75 -36.54
C ARG A 20 26.98 -31.83 -35.06
N PRO A 21 27.78 -32.32 -34.09
CA PRO A 21 27.33 -32.30 -32.69
C PRO A 21 27.51 -30.92 -32.02
N TRP A 22 28.52 -30.13 -32.41
CA TRP A 22 28.86 -28.89 -31.70
C TRP A 22 27.98 -27.68 -32.07
N ALA A 23 27.57 -27.59 -33.33
CA ALA A 23 26.69 -26.52 -33.81
C ALA A 23 25.23 -26.73 -33.36
N SER A 24 24.75 -27.98 -33.28
CA SER A 24 23.39 -28.27 -32.81
C SER A 24 23.25 -27.97 -31.32
N TRP A 25 24.27 -28.26 -30.51
CA TRP A 25 24.26 -27.96 -29.07
C TRP A 25 24.24 -26.46 -28.79
N ARG A 26 24.96 -25.65 -29.59
CA ARG A 26 24.92 -24.19 -29.50
C ARG A 26 23.55 -23.61 -29.87
N LEU A 27 22.93 -24.12 -30.93
CA LEU A 27 21.58 -23.69 -31.32
C LEU A 27 20.52 -24.11 -30.29
N ALA A 28 20.64 -25.32 -29.74
CA ALA A 28 19.79 -25.78 -28.65
C ALA A 28 19.96 -24.91 -27.40
N LEU A 29 21.19 -24.57 -27.01
CA LEU A 29 21.49 -23.66 -25.90
C LEU A 29 20.94 -22.25 -26.13
N ILE A 30 21.07 -21.69 -27.34
CA ILE A 30 20.53 -20.37 -27.66
C ILE A 30 18.99 -20.40 -27.61
N ALA A 31 18.37 -21.45 -28.14
CA ALA A 31 16.91 -21.59 -28.12
C ALA A 31 16.39 -21.76 -26.67
N THR A 32 17.07 -22.54 -25.82
CA THR A 32 16.67 -22.70 -24.42
C THR A 32 16.87 -21.42 -23.63
N VAL A 33 18.01 -20.73 -23.79
CA VAL A 33 18.25 -19.42 -23.16
C VAL A 33 17.22 -18.39 -23.63
N GLY A 34 16.91 -18.36 -24.93
CA GLY A 34 15.88 -17.49 -25.49
C GLY A 34 14.49 -17.79 -24.90
N ALA A 35 14.13 -19.05 -24.76
CA ALA A 35 12.86 -19.45 -24.14
C ALA A 35 12.80 -19.06 -22.65
N VAL A 36 13.88 -19.25 -21.90
CA VAL A 36 13.96 -18.85 -20.48
C VAL A 36 13.86 -17.34 -20.32
N LEU A 37 14.55 -16.57 -21.17
CA LEU A 37 14.46 -15.11 -21.18
C LEU A 37 13.04 -14.64 -21.53
N MET A 38 12.38 -15.26 -22.51
CA MET A 38 11.00 -14.91 -22.83
C MET A 38 10.06 -15.22 -21.66
N VAL A 39 10.14 -16.40 -21.05
CA VAL A 39 9.28 -16.78 -19.92
C VAL A 39 9.44 -15.84 -18.73
N THR A 40 10.67 -15.47 -18.38
CA THR A 40 10.95 -14.55 -17.26
C THR A 40 10.47 -13.12 -17.54
N GLN A 41 10.61 -12.64 -18.78
CA GLN A 41 10.08 -11.33 -19.20
C GLN A 41 8.55 -11.30 -19.21
N PHE A 42 7.91 -12.39 -19.66
CA PHE A 42 6.45 -12.50 -19.64
C PHE A 42 5.89 -12.59 -18.22
N SER A 43 6.53 -13.33 -17.31
CA SER A 43 6.02 -13.47 -15.93
C SER A 43 6.08 -12.16 -15.15
N THR A 44 7.15 -11.37 -15.33
CA THR A 44 7.26 -10.07 -14.68
C THR A 44 6.27 -9.06 -15.28
N TYR A 45 6.13 -9.05 -16.60
CA TYR A 45 5.16 -8.20 -17.30
C TYR A 45 3.72 -8.41 -16.81
N THR A 46 3.29 -9.65 -16.59
CA THR A 46 1.92 -9.95 -16.14
C THR A 46 1.62 -9.38 -14.76
N HIS A 47 2.57 -9.43 -13.82
CA HIS A 47 2.40 -8.84 -12.48
C HIS A 47 2.23 -7.31 -12.53
N HIS A 48 3.05 -6.61 -13.32
CA HIS A 48 2.90 -5.15 -13.48
C HIS A 48 1.58 -4.80 -14.15
N PHE A 49 1.20 -5.52 -15.20
CA PHE A 49 -0.06 -5.27 -15.89
C PHE A 49 -1.27 -5.48 -14.95
N HIS A 50 -1.31 -6.58 -14.21
CA HIS A 50 -2.38 -6.85 -13.24
C HIS A 50 -2.46 -5.78 -12.15
N ALA A 51 -1.33 -5.34 -11.61
CA ALA A 51 -1.29 -4.28 -10.62
C ALA A 51 -1.81 -2.94 -11.17
N HIS A 52 -1.47 -2.58 -12.41
CA HIS A 52 -1.99 -1.36 -13.05
C HIS A 52 -3.50 -1.43 -13.31
N VAL A 53 -4.00 -2.60 -13.75
CA VAL A 53 -5.43 -2.85 -13.91
C VAL A 53 -6.15 -2.73 -12.56
N ALA A 54 -5.62 -3.36 -11.52
CA ALA A 54 -6.16 -3.28 -10.16
C ALA A 54 -6.20 -1.84 -9.65
N LYS A 55 -5.10 -1.09 -9.80
CA LYS A 55 -5.01 0.33 -9.44
C LYS A 55 -6.06 1.17 -10.17
N HIS A 56 -6.22 0.99 -11.48
CA HIS A 56 -7.25 1.70 -12.24
C HIS A 56 -8.66 1.38 -11.75
N ARG A 57 -8.92 0.10 -11.44
CA ARG A 57 -10.21 -0.32 -10.90
C ARG A 57 -10.48 0.29 -9.54
N ILE A 58 -9.52 0.24 -8.62
CA ILE A 58 -9.61 0.83 -7.28
C ILE A 58 -9.86 2.33 -7.38
N LEU A 59 -9.06 3.06 -8.15
CA LEU A 59 -9.24 4.50 -8.34
C LEU A 59 -10.60 4.83 -8.93
N ARG A 60 -11.11 4.04 -9.88
CA ARG A 60 -12.47 4.22 -10.41
C ARG A 60 -13.52 4.00 -9.33
N SER A 61 -13.47 2.86 -8.65
CA SER A 61 -14.45 2.48 -7.63
C SER A 61 -14.47 3.47 -6.46
N LEU A 62 -13.32 3.98 -6.01
CA LEU A 62 -13.26 4.99 -4.95
C LEU A 62 -13.98 6.30 -5.29
N GLN A 63 -14.22 6.58 -6.57
CA GLN A 63 -14.80 7.84 -7.06
C GLN A 63 -16.23 7.69 -7.58
N GLU A 64 -16.58 6.49 -8.09
CA GLU A 64 -17.86 6.22 -8.74
C GLU A 64 -18.83 5.40 -7.88
N GLN A 65 -18.35 4.73 -6.83
CA GLN A 65 -19.23 3.94 -5.96
C GLN A 65 -20.14 4.83 -5.12
N PRO A 66 -21.41 4.44 -4.88
CA PRO A 66 -22.33 5.21 -4.06
C PRO A 66 -21.79 5.48 -2.65
N ALA A 67 -21.23 4.46 -2.01
CA ALA A 67 -20.57 4.58 -0.72
C ALA A 67 -19.40 3.61 -0.58
N LEU A 68 -18.52 3.94 0.35
CA LEU A 68 -17.36 3.19 0.77
C LEU A 68 -17.50 2.93 2.27
N ARG A 69 -17.31 1.68 2.71
CA ARG A 69 -17.11 1.36 4.12
C ARG A 69 -15.64 1.07 4.35
N LEU A 70 -15.00 1.87 5.18
CA LEU A 70 -13.62 1.72 5.60
C LEU A 70 -13.62 1.19 7.03
N THR A 71 -13.23 -0.06 7.22
CA THR A 71 -13.03 -0.64 8.54
C THR A 71 -11.58 -0.44 8.94
N PHE A 72 -11.35 0.37 9.97
CA PHE A 72 -10.03 0.62 10.55
C PHE A 72 -9.78 -0.39 11.67
N GLU A 73 -8.56 -0.92 11.70
CA GLU A 73 -8.06 -1.79 12.77
C GLU A 73 -6.75 -1.20 13.29
N LEU A 74 -6.79 -0.65 14.50
CA LEU A 74 -5.67 0.01 15.16
C LEU A 74 -4.85 -1.00 15.95
N LYS A 75 -3.54 -1.05 15.71
CA LYS A 75 -2.63 -2.02 16.32
C LYS A 75 -2.10 -1.57 17.69
N ARG A 76 -2.07 -0.25 17.94
CA ARG A 76 -1.49 0.33 19.17
C ARG A 76 -2.58 0.91 20.08
N LYS A 77 -2.62 0.49 21.35
CA LYS A 77 -3.57 0.99 22.37
C LYS A 77 -3.65 2.53 22.46
N PRO A 78 -2.55 3.29 22.40
CA PRO A 78 -2.62 4.76 22.45
C PRO A 78 -3.39 5.41 21.30
N MET A 79 -3.62 4.69 20.20
CA MET A 79 -4.36 5.20 19.05
C MET A 79 -5.86 4.93 19.14
N TYR A 80 -6.30 4.11 20.11
CA TYR A 80 -7.70 3.69 20.20
C TYR A 80 -8.62 4.90 20.30
N VAL A 81 -9.60 4.97 19.41
CA VAL A 81 -10.55 6.07 19.36
C VAL A 81 -11.71 5.70 20.26
N HIS A 82 -11.93 6.49 21.32
CA HIS A 82 -12.94 6.17 22.34
C HIS A 82 -12.81 4.75 22.93
N GLY A 83 -11.57 4.25 23.02
CA GLY A 83 -11.28 2.90 23.52
C GLY A 83 -11.51 1.77 22.51
N ALA A 84 -12.03 2.07 21.31
CA ALA A 84 -12.20 1.11 20.24
C ALA A 84 -10.90 0.91 19.46
N SER A 85 -10.48 -0.36 19.32
CA SER A 85 -9.39 -0.76 18.43
C SER A 85 -9.85 -0.93 16.98
N THR A 86 -11.15 -1.15 16.77
CA THR A 86 -11.74 -1.40 15.45
C THR A 86 -12.98 -0.56 15.29
N PHE A 87 -13.12 0.14 14.16
CA PHE A 87 -14.28 0.98 13.88
C PHE A 87 -14.50 1.15 12.38
N ASP A 88 -15.73 1.45 12.01
CA ASP A 88 -16.12 1.72 10.63
C ASP A 88 -16.26 3.22 10.38
N VAL A 89 -15.83 3.62 9.19
CA VAL A 89 -16.12 4.93 8.59
C VAL A 89 -16.90 4.67 7.31
N VAL A 90 -18.06 5.29 7.18
CA VAL A 90 -18.78 5.32 5.91
C VAL A 90 -18.47 6.61 5.19
N ALA A 91 -18.04 6.52 3.93
CA ALA A 91 -17.70 7.66 3.11
C ALA A 91 -18.47 7.63 1.78
N THR A 92 -19.00 8.78 1.37
CA THR A 92 -19.72 8.96 0.10
C THR A 92 -18.96 9.97 -0.77
N PRO A 93 -18.50 9.58 -1.97
CA PRO A 93 -17.90 10.52 -2.90
C PRO A 93 -18.98 11.48 -3.42
N ALA A 94 -18.67 12.78 -3.43
CA ALA A 94 -19.58 13.81 -3.93
C ALA A 94 -18.82 14.83 -4.81
N PRO A 95 -19.41 15.29 -5.92
CA PRO A 95 -18.85 16.40 -6.67
C PRO A 95 -18.83 17.65 -5.79
N MET A 96 -17.71 18.36 -5.79
CA MET A 96 -17.59 19.59 -5.00
C MET A 96 -18.43 20.68 -5.65
N ARG A 97 -19.46 21.16 -4.93
CA ARG A 97 -20.46 22.10 -5.48
C ARG A 97 -19.91 23.50 -5.82
N SER A 98 -18.70 23.83 -5.36
CA SER A 98 -18.17 25.21 -5.35
C SER A 98 -17.04 25.49 -6.35
N SER A 99 -16.43 24.48 -7.00
CA SER A 99 -15.26 24.70 -7.87
C SER A 99 -15.21 23.77 -9.09
N GLY A 100 -16.13 23.97 -10.04
CA GLY A 100 -16.15 23.25 -11.32
C GLY A 100 -16.28 21.72 -11.21
N GLU A 101 -16.54 21.05 -12.33
CA GLU A 101 -16.83 19.60 -12.37
C GLU A 101 -15.64 18.67 -11.98
N LYS A 102 -14.44 19.23 -11.74
CA LYS A 102 -13.21 18.45 -11.56
C LYS A 102 -12.81 18.19 -10.10
N SER A 103 -13.37 18.93 -9.15
CA SER A 103 -13.06 18.78 -7.73
C SER A 103 -14.05 17.82 -7.06
N MET A 104 -13.54 16.99 -6.16
CA MET A 104 -14.35 15.98 -5.47
C MET A 104 -14.09 16.02 -3.98
N VAL A 105 -15.17 15.90 -3.23
CA VAL A 105 -15.15 15.80 -1.78
C VAL A 105 -15.64 14.42 -1.37
N TYR A 106 -15.26 14.01 -0.16
CA TYR A 106 -15.84 12.86 0.49
C TYR A 106 -16.62 13.36 1.68
N ASN A 107 -17.90 13.02 1.73
CA ASN A 107 -18.65 13.12 2.97
C ASN A 107 -18.41 11.84 3.76
N GLY A 108 -18.21 11.96 5.07
CA GLY A 108 -17.79 10.85 5.91
C GLY A 108 -18.51 10.86 7.24
N MET A 109 -18.70 9.68 7.84
CA MET A 109 -19.26 9.56 9.17
C MET A 109 -18.66 8.36 9.91
N ALA A 110 -18.34 8.57 11.18
CA ALA A 110 -17.94 7.54 12.13
C ALA A 110 -18.62 7.80 13.47
N SER A 111 -19.06 6.75 14.16
CA SER A 111 -19.78 6.85 15.42
C SER A 111 -19.22 5.87 16.45
N PHE A 112 -19.09 6.33 17.68
CA PHE A 112 -18.49 5.59 18.79
C PHE A 112 -19.38 5.72 20.03
N GLU A 113 -19.55 4.64 20.78
CA GLU A 113 -20.26 4.67 22.06
C GLU A 113 -19.25 4.56 23.21
N GLN A 114 -19.24 5.55 24.10
CA GLN A 114 -18.36 5.56 25.26
C GLN A 114 -18.99 6.32 26.42
N GLY A 115 -18.98 5.72 27.62
CA GLY A 115 -19.41 6.40 28.85
C GLY A 115 -20.88 6.87 28.84
N GLY A 116 -21.77 6.14 28.16
CA GLY A 116 -23.19 6.49 28.02
C GLY A 116 -23.48 7.61 27.01
N HIS A 117 -22.47 7.98 26.20
CA HIS A 117 -22.61 8.94 25.12
C HIS A 117 -22.24 8.32 23.77
N THR A 118 -22.93 8.79 22.73
CA THR A 118 -22.58 8.58 21.33
C THR A 118 -21.76 9.77 20.85
N HIS A 119 -20.55 9.48 20.38
CA HIS A 119 -19.59 10.41 19.83
C HIS A 119 -19.56 10.22 18.31
N GLU A 120 -20.02 11.22 17.58
CA GLU A 120 -20.11 11.18 16.12
C GLU A 120 -19.15 12.18 15.49
N TYR A 121 -18.38 11.69 14.53
CA TYR A 121 -17.47 12.47 13.70
C TYR A 121 -18.03 12.47 12.29
N SER A 122 -18.28 13.65 11.74
CA SER A 122 -18.78 13.77 10.37
C SER A 122 -18.00 14.77 9.55
N LEU A 123 -17.87 14.50 8.26
CA LEU A 123 -17.25 15.36 7.27
C LEU A 123 -18.31 15.64 6.23
N VAL A 124 -18.70 16.91 6.07
CA VAL A 124 -19.78 17.30 5.14
C VAL A 124 -19.34 18.52 4.35
N ASP A 125 -19.31 18.40 3.02
CA ASP A 125 -18.84 19.42 2.08
C ASP A 125 -17.48 20.01 2.47
N GLY A 126 -16.63 19.14 3.02
CA GLY A 126 -15.29 19.41 3.49
C GLY A 126 -15.18 20.08 4.85
N THR A 127 -16.28 20.27 5.57
CA THR A 127 -16.26 20.77 6.96
C THR A 127 -16.33 19.59 7.91
N ALA A 128 -15.39 19.54 8.86
CA ALA A 128 -15.30 18.49 9.86
C ALA A 128 -16.10 18.88 11.11
N TYR A 129 -16.94 17.99 11.60
CA TYR A 129 -17.79 18.18 12.77
C TYR A 129 -17.57 17.07 13.78
N TYR A 130 -17.80 17.42 15.04
CA TYR A 130 -17.91 16.50 16.14
C TYR A 130 -19.22 16.77 16.88
N THR A 131 -19.95 15.71 17.18
CA THR A 131 -21.18 15.77 17.97
C THR A 131 -21.13 14.76 19.09
N ARG A 132 -21.52 15.18 20.29
CA ARG A 132 -21.70 14.31 21.45
C ARG A 132 -23.16 14.33 21.89
N ARG A 133 -23.77 13.15 22.02
CA ARG A 133 -25.16 12.99 22.50
C ARG A 133 -25.25 11.88 23.54
N PRO A 134 -26.21 11.91 24.47
CA PRO A 134 -26.54 10.74 25.29
C PRO A 134 -26.95 9.55 24.40
N THR A 135 -26.45 8.36 24.69
CA THR A 135 -26.75 7.16 23.91
C THR A 135 -28.24 6.83 23.96
N GLY A 136 -28.84 6.52 22.80
CA GLY A 136 -30.27 6.18 22.69
C GLY A 136 -31.23 7.36 22.66
N GLN A 137 -30.75 8.61 22.76
CA GLN A 137 -31.55 9.82 22.62
C GLN A 137 -31.13 10.61 21.37
N PHE A 138 -31.63 10.18 20.21
CA PHE A 138 -31.30 10.80 18.91
C PHE A 138 -31.84 12.22 18.75
N ASP A 139 -32.94 12.56 19.44
CA ASP A 139 -33.59 13.88 19.40
C ASP A 139 -33.09 14.85 20.48
N ALA A 140 -32.23 14.39 21.40
CA ALA A 140 -31.64 15.27 22.40
C ALA A 140 -30.68 16.26 21.75
N GLU A 141 -30.74 17.52 22.19
CA GLU A 141 -29.82 18.57 21.75
C GLU A 141 -28.40 18.16 22.19
N GLY A 142 -27.58 17.81 21.20
CA GLY A 142 -26.20 17.37 21.41
C GLY A 142 -25.23 18.53 21.31
N ASP A 143 -24.18 18.49 22.11
CA ASP A 143 -23.05 19.40 21.96
C ASP A 143 -22.38 19.11 20.61
N SER A 144 -22.50 20.04 19.68
CA SER A 144 -21.90 19.92 18.35
C SER A 144 -21.05 21.13 18.02
N GLY A 145 -19.95 20.87 17.34
CA GLY A 145 -19.00 21.89 16.93
C GLY A 145 -18.13 21.41 15.78
N CYS A 146 -17.28 22.30 15.31
CA CYS A 146 -16.35 21.98 14.23
C CYS A 146 -15.03 21.47 14.76
N LEU A 147 -14.44 20.54 14.03
CA LEU A 147 -13.08 20.08 14.27
C LEU A 147 -12.09 20.93 13.48
N PRO A 148 -10.86 21.12 14.01
CA PRO A 148 -9.78 21.74 13.25
C PRO A 148 -9.54 20.99 11.93
N SER A 149 -9.25 21.73 10.85
CA SER A 149 -9.04 21.14 9.52
C SER A 149 -7.83 20.20 9.44
N ASN A 150 -6.88 20.31 10.38
CA ASN A 150 -5.71 19.45 10.51
C ASN A 150 -5.97 18.16 11.30
N SER A 151 -7.17 17.99 11.88
CA SER A 151 -7.55 16.76 12.60
C SER A 151 -7.95 15.63 11.65
N ILE A 152 -8.20 15.93 10.37
CA ILE A 152 -8.54 14.94 9.35
C ILE A 152 -7.37 14.84 8.37
N PRO A 153 -6.83 13.64 8.10
CA PRO A 153 -5.81 13.45 7.08
C PRO A 153 -6.29 13.97 5.73
N PRO A 154 -5.41 14.57 4.90
CA PRO A 154 -5.80 15.09 3.60
C PRO A 154 -6.21 13.96 2.65
N ILE A 155 -7.51 13.63 2.63
CA ILE A 155 -8.09 12.49 1.89
C ILE A 155 -7.74 12.56 0.40
N GLY A 156 -7.71 13.76 -0.18
CA GLY A 156 -7.32 13.98 -1.58
C GLY A 156 -5.92 13.47 -1.92
N SER A 157 -4.99 13.50 -0.96
CA SER A 157 -3.63 12.98 -1.18
C SER A 157 -3.59 11.46 -1.25
N VAL A 158 -4.52 10.74 -0.62
CA VAL A 158 -4.59 9.26 -0.65
C VAL A 158 -4.82 8.74 -2.08
N LEU A 159 -5.70 9.39 -2.85
CA LEU A 159 -5.93 8.98 -4.25
C LEU A 159 -4.66 9.13 -5.09
N SER A 160 -3.92 10.22 -4.89
CA SER A 160 -2.67 10.47 -5.59
C SER A 160 -1.56 9.49 -5.20
N THR A 161 -1.49 9.09 -3.92
CA THR A 161 -0.50 8.10 -3.47
C THR A 161 -0.84 6.72 -4.01
N ILE A 162 -2.13 6.32 -4.06
CA ILE A 162 -2.56 5.08 -4.71
C ILE A 162 -2.23 5.11 -6.20
N GLN A 163 -2.46 6.23 -6.90
CA GLN A 163 -2.10 6.39 -8.31
C GLN A 163 -0.58 6.24 -8.54
N GLY A 164 0.21 6.74 -7.60
CA GLY A 164 1.67 6.66 -7.57
C GLY A 164 2.26 5.34 -7.07
N ALA A 165 1.43 4.43 -6.54
CA ALA A 165 1.90 3.21 -5.90
C ALA A 165 2.73 2.32 -6.84
N ALA A 166 3.79 1.74 -6.29
CA ALA A 166 4.70 0.84 -6.99
C ALA A 166 4.25 -0.62 -6.83
N THR A 167 4.43 -1.42 -7.88
CA THR A 167 4.08 -2.85 -7.85
C THR A 167 5.11 -3.66 -7.09
N ALA A 168 4.68 -4.40 -6.08
CA ALA A 168 5.56 -5.23 -5.25
C ALA A 168 5.35 -6.74 -5.41
N THR A 169 4.33 -7.18 -6.17
CA THR A 169 3.99 -8.61 -6.31
C THR A 169 5.17 -9.47 -6.78
N HIS A 170 6.04 -8.95 -7.66
CA HIS A 170 7.18 -9.67 -8.20
C HIS A 170 8.36 -9.82 -7.21
N LEU A 171 8.34 -9.06 -6.12
CA LEU A 171 9.41 -9.01 -5.13
C LEU A 171 9.27 -10.11 -4.05
N LEU A 172 8.14 -10.82 -4.04
CA LEU A 172 7.82 -11.82 -3.03
C LEU A 172 7.80 -13.23 -3.60
N GLU A 173 8.08 -14.19 -2.71
CA GLU A 173 7.81 -15.59 -3.01
C GLU A 173 6.30 -15.81 -3.20
N PRO A 174 5.88 -16.54 -4.24
CA PRO A 174 4.47 -16.73 -4.56
C PRO A 174 3.61 -17.24 -3.40
N GLY A 175 4.17 -18.11 -2.55
CA GLY A 175 3.44 -18.65 -1.39
C GLY A 175 3.06 -17.60 -0.35
N VAL A 176 3.91 -16.58 -0.14
CA VAL A 176 3.63 -15.52 0.84
C VAL A 176 2.68 -14.46 0.27
N VAL A 177 2.73 -14.23 -1.05
CA VAL A 177 1.73 -13.41 -1.75
C VAL A 177 0.36 -14.06 -1.61
N GLU A 178 0.25 -15.37 -1.83
CA GLU A 178 -1.02 -16.08 -1.78
C GLU A 178 -1.63 -16.12 -0.37
N GLU A 179 -0.79 -16.20 0.68
CA GLU A 179 -1.25 -16.14 2.07
C GLU A 179 -1.87 -14.77 2.41
N LYS A 180 -1.20 -13.67 2.06
CA LYS A 180 -1.59 -12.31 2.47
C LYS A 180 -2.50 -11.60 1.47
N CYS A 181 -2.41 -11.95 0.18
CA CYS A 181 -3.17 -11.36 -0.92
C CYS A 181 -3.52 -12.43 -1.98
N PRO A 182 -4.40 -13.39 -1.63
CA PRO A 182 -4.72 -14.53 -2.50
C PRO A 182 -5.26 -14.08 -3.86
N GLY A 183 -4.62 -14.56 -4.94
CA GLY A 183 -4.93 -14.20 -6.33
C GLY A 183 -4.80 -12.71 -6.68
N GLY A 184 -4.25 -11.90 -5.77
CA GLY A 184 -4.27 -10.45 -5.84
C GLY A 184 -3.01 -9.80 -6.40
N SER A 185 -2.95 -8.48 -6.30
CA SER A 185 -1.75 -7.69 -6.59
C SER A 185 -1.38 -6.86 -5.38
N MET A 186 -0.10 -6.87 -5.04
CA MET A 186 0.46 -6.08 -3.96
C MET A 186 1.12 -4.83 -4.51
N MET A 187 0.80 -3.70 -3.90
CA MET A 187 1.36 -2.40 -4.23
C MET A 187 1.84 -1.72 -2.95
N VAL A 188 2.85 -0.86 -3.06
CA VAL A 188 3.36 -0.08 -1.93
C VAL A 188 3.33 1.41 -2.23
N PHE A 189 3.01 2.19 -1.21
CA PHE A 189 3.01 3.63 -1.29
C PHE A 189 3.31 4.26 0.07
N PRO A 190 4.07 5.38 0.10
CA PRO A 190 4.22 6.18 1.30
C PRO A 190 3.01 7.11 1.47
N PHE A 191 2.58 7.32 2.71
CA PHE A 191 1.55 8.27 3.07
C PHE A 191 1.80 8.83 4.48
N ALA A 192 1.72 10.16 4.64
CA ALA A 192 1.91 10.83 5.94
C ALA A 192 3.19 10.46 6.70
N GLY A 193 4.28 10.10 5.99
CA GLY A 193 5.56 9.71 6.59
C GLY A 193 5.69 8.22 6.92
N GLU A 194 4.66 7.42 6.65
CA GLU A 194 4.62 5.97 6.86
C GLU A 194 4.50 5.22 5.53
N ASP A 195 4.92 3.96 5.53
CA ASP A 195 4.84 3.09 4.35
C ASP A 195 3.66 2.12 4.50
N PHE A 196 2.83 2.04 3.46
CA PHE A 196 1.66 1.18 3.43
C PHE A 196 1.74 0.16 2.29
N VAL A 197 1.14 -1.00 2.50
CA VAL A 197 0.96 -2.04 1.49
C VAL A 197 -0.52 -2.17 1.15
N LEU A 198 -0.85 -2.06 -0.13
CA LEU A 198 -2.18 -2.32 -0.65
C LEU A 198 -2.24 -3.71 -1.25
N CYS A 199 -3.21 -4.52 -0.81
CA CYS A 199 -3.61 -5.75 -1.46
C CYS A 199 -4.92 -5.54 -2.21
N SER A 200 -4.88 -5.67 -3.53
CA SER A 200 -6.09 -5.77 -4.34
C SER A 200 -6.50 -7.23 -4.47
N ARG A 201 -7.69 -7.61 -4.02
CA ARG A 201 -8.22 -8.94 -4.32
C ARG A 201 -8.85 -8.95 -5.72
N PRO A 202 -8.65 -10.04 -6.49
CA PRO A 202 -9.40 -10.21 -7.72
C PRO A 202 -10.88 -10.37 -7.36
N SER A 203 -11.78 -9.87 -8.20
CA SER A 203 -13.19 -10.21 -8.08
C SER A 203 -13.30 -11.73 -8.22
N SER A 204 -13.74 -12.44 -7.18
CA SER A 204 -14.05 -13.85 -7.32
C SER A 204 -15.08 -14.00 -8.44
N SER A 205 -14.88 -14.99 -9.30
CA SER A 205 -15.64 -15.21 -10.52
C SER A 205 -17.16 -15.09 -10.31
N SER A 206 -17.82 -14.41 -11.26
CA SER A 206 -19.28 -14.18 -11.41
C SER A 206 -19.67 -12.73 -11.17
N TRP A 207 -19.84 -12.00 -12.27
CA TRP A 207 -20.71 -10.85 -12.57
C TRP A 207 -21.23 -9.85 -11.51
N PHE A 208 -21.15 -10.05 -10.19
CA PHE A 208 -21.73 -9.15 -9.18
C PHE A 208 -21.05 -9.23 -7.79
N LYS A 209 -19.82 -8.71 -7.64
CA LYS A 209 -19.41 -7.88 -6.49
C LYS A 209 -17.90 -7.68 -6.47
N ASP A 210 -17.50 -6.43 -6.54
CA ASP A 210 -16.17 -6.01 -6.16
C ASP A 210 -16.05 -6.06 -4.62
N GLU A 211 -15.22 -6.97 -4.09
CA GLU A 211 -15.05 -7.15 -2.64
C GLU A 211 -14.22 -6.05 -1.97
N GLY A 212 -13.70 -5.09 -2.74
CA GLY A 212 -12.88 -3.99 -2.21
C GLY A 212 -11.39 -4.32 -2.19
N PHE A 213 -10.68 -3.72 -1.25
CA PHE A 213 -9.23 -3.90 -1.10
C PHE A 213 -8.79 -3.67 0.35
N GLN A 214 -7.58 -4.10 0.67
CA GLN A 214 -6.99 -4.00 2.01
C GLN A 214 -5.72 -3.16 1.96
N ILE A 215 -5.53 -2.32 2.98
CA ILE A 215 -4.30 -1.57 3.22
C ILE A 215 -3.73 -2.03 4.57
N PHE A 216 -2.44 -2.28 4.61
CA PHE A 216 -1.70 -2.66 5.79
C PHE A 216 -0.63 -1.61 6.10
N GLY A 217 -0.55 -1.19 7.35
CA GLY A 217 0.49 -0.30 7.87
C GLY A 217 1.06 -0.81 9.20
N SER A 218 2.03 -0.11 9.77
CA SER A 218 2.63 -0.49 11.06
C SER A 218 1.66 -0.30 12.22
N ASP A 219 0.83 0.72 12.10
CA ASP A 219 0.05 1.26 13.22
C ASP A 219 -1.45 0.95 13.07
N LEU A 220 -1.89 0.71 11.84
CA LEU A 220 -3.26 0.33 11.52
C LEU A 220 -3.35 -0.50 10.24
N ASN A 221 -4.45 -1.23 10.11
CA ASN A 221 -4.93 -1.80 8.86
C ASN A 221 -6.23 -1.11 8.45
N ILE A 222 -6.53 -1.09 7.17
CA ILE A 222 -7.79 -0.56 6.62
C ILE A 222 -8.35 -1.60 5.65
N ASN A 223 -9.58 -2.03 5.89
CA ASN A 223 -10.34 -2.83 4.94
C ASN A 223 -11.41 -1.96 4.28
N VAL A 224 -11.30 -1.75 2.97
CA VAL A 224 -12.23 -0.93 2.19
C VAL A 224 -13.21 -1.86 1.47
N LYS A 225 -14.51 -1.63 1.67
CA LYS A 225 -15.60 -2.30 0.95
C LYS A 225 -16.43 -1.28 0.17
N TYR A 226 -16.90 -1.69 -1.00
CA TYR A 226 -17.82 -0.90 -1.80
C TYR A 226 -19.26 -1.22 -1.42
N GLU A 227 -20.07 -0.17 -1.20
CA GLU A 227 -21.49 -0.30 -0.88
C GLU A 227 -22.35 0.22 -2.04
N SER A 228 -23.38 -0.54 -2.38
CA SER A 228 -24.34 -0.20 -3.44
C SER A 228 -25.34 0.89 -3.04
N THR A 229 -25.39 1.24 -1.76
CA THR A 229 -26.35 2.20 -1.20
C THR A 229 -25.60 3.26 -0.41
N ALA A 230 -25.89 4.53 -0.70
CA ALA A 230 -25.28 5.65 0.00
C ALA A 230 -26.18 6.14 1.14
N PRO A 231 -25.71 6.18 2.39
CA PRO A 231 -26.43 6.91 3.43
C PRO A 231 -26.34 8.41 3.16
N MET A 232 -27.39 9.13 3.51
CA MET A 232 -27.36 10.59 3.50
C MET A 232 -26.63 11.08 4.75
N ILE A 233 -25.43 11.65 4.56
CA ILE A 233 -24.64 12.25 5.64
C ILE A 233 -24.94 13.75 5.66
N VAL A 234 -25.48 14.25 6.77
CA VAL A 234 -25.92 15.64 6.92
C VAL A 234 -25.12 16.31 8.02
N ALA A 235 -24.79 17.60 7.83
CA ALA A 235 -24.10 18.38 8.84
C ALA A 235 -24.98 18.51 10.10
N PRO A 236 -24.41 18.39 11.31
CA PRO A 236 -25.15 18.62 12.54
C PRO A 236 -25.55 20.10 12.68
N ARG A 237 -26.55 20.37 13.52
CA ARG A 237 -26.96 21.74 13.84
C ARG A 237 -25.94 22.39 14.76
N VAL A 238 -25.12 23.28 14.21
CA VAL A 238 -24.12 24.05 14.96
C VAL A 238 -24.56 25.52 15.04
N ALA A 239 -24.27 26.20 16.15
CA ALA A 239 -24.54 27.63 16.31
C ALA A 239 -23.84 28.46 15.21
N SER A 240 -24.55 29.46 14.67
CA SER A 240 -24.07 30.28 13.54
C SER A 240 -22.72 30.95 13.79
N SER A 241 -22.47 31.41 15.03
CA SER A 241 -21.21 32.03 15.43
C SER A 241 -20.00 31.08 15.38
N VAL A 242 -20.23 29.77 15.47
CA VAL A 242 -19.18 28.75 15.41
C VAL A 242 -18.93 28.32 13.96
N LEU A 243 -19.98 28.26 13.13
CA LEU A 243 -19.89 27.90 11.70
C LEU A 243 -18.90 28.78 10.92
N ASP A 244 -18.85 30.08 11.21
CA ASP A 244 -17.93 31.02 10.56
C ASP A 244 -16.45 30.74 10.86
N SER A 245 -16.17 30.02 11.95
CA SER A 245 -14.80 29.63 12.34
C SER A 245 -14.37 28.28 11.77
N CYS A 246 -15.28 27.53 11.14
CA CYS A 246 -15.02 26.18 10.67
C CYS A 246 -14.19 26.18 9.40
N LYS A 247 -12.95 25.67 9.50
CA LYS A 247 -12.06 25.54 8.34
C LYS A 247 -12.41 24.30 7.53
N LYS A 248 -12.32 24.43 6.20
CA LYS A 248 -12.48 23.30 5.29
C LYS A 248 -11.22 22.47 5.20
N VAL A 249 -11.40 21.16 5.19
CA VAL A 249 -10.35 20.18 4.90
C VAL A 249 -10.00 20.28 3.42
N PRO A 250 -8.71 20.28 3.05
CA PRO A 250 -8.31 20.31 1.65
C PRO A 250 -8.62 18.96 0.97
N PHE A 251 -9.25 19.03 -0.20
CA PHE A 251 -9.47 17.87 -1.07
C PHE A 251 -8.72 18.02 -2.39
N GLY A 252 -8.45 16.88 -3.02
CA GLY A 252 -7.76 16.79 -4.30
C GLY A 252 -8.72 16.83 -5.47
N GLU A 253 -8.14 16.83 -6.67
CA GLU A 253 -8.89 16.69 -7.91
C GLU A 253 -9.32 15.24 -8.15
N ARG A 254 -10.38 15.06 -8.93
CA ARG A 254 -10.75 13.74 -9.45
C ARG A 254 -9.63 13.19 -10.33
N ILE A 255 -9.31 11.91 -10.14
CA ILE A 255 -8.33 11.22 -10.96
C ILE A 255 -9.07 10.42 -12.01
N THR A 256 -9.10 10.87 -13.26
CA THR A 256 -9.72 10.09 -14.33
C THR A 256 -8.80 8.92 -14.73
N PRO A 257 -9.14 7.66 -14.44
CA PRO A 257 -8.33 6.52 -14.84
C PRO A 257 -8.51 6.32 -16.35
N SER A 258 -7.46 6.52 -17.15
CA SER A 258 -7.53 6.41 -18.61
C SER A 258 -6.84 5.14 -19.11
N LEU A 259 -7.51 4.39 -19.99
CA LEU A 259 -6.98 3.15 -20.55
C LEU A 259 -5.68 3.34 -21.36
N PRO A 260 -5.52 4.41 -22.15
CA PRO A 260 -4.23 4.70 -22.78
C PRO A 260 -3.12 4.94 -21.74
N SER A 261 -3.40 5.71 -20.68
CA SER A 261 -2.41 5.93 -19.60
C SER A 261 -2.07 4.63 -18.87
N LEU A 262 -3.03 3.72 -18.67
CA LEU A 262 -2.78 2.39 -18.13
C LEU A 262 -1.75 1.64 -18.97
N MET A 263 -2.00 1.56 -20.29
CA MET A 263 -1.15 0.83 -21.23
C MET A 263 0.25 1.45 -21.34
N THR A 264 0.32 2.78 -21.47
CA THR A 264 1.62 3.46 -21.53
C THR A 264 2.41 3.27 -20.25
N ARG A 265 1.74 3.36 -19.08
CA ARG A 265 2.41 3.22 -17.79
C ARG A 265 2.90 1.80 -17.54
N SER A 266 2.08 0.79 -17.84
CA SER A 266 2.49 -0.61 -17.72
C SER A 266 3.69 -0.94 -18.61
N VAL A 267 3.71 -0.43 -19.84
CA VAL A 267 4.85 -0.62 -20.77
C VAL A 267 6.08 0.17 -20.30
N SER A 268 5.92 1.40 -19.79
CA SER A 268 7.04 2.23 -19.34
C SER A 268 7.69 1.79 -18.03
N GLU A 269 6.92 1.22 -17.10
CA GLU A 269 7.47 0.68 -15.85
C GLU A 269 8.17 -0.66 -16.11
N TRP A 270 7.68 -1.43 -17.09
CA TRP A 270 8.37 -2.62 -17.60
C TRP A 270 9.65 -2.26 -18.41
N GLY A 271 9.59 -1.23 -19.26
CA GLY A 271 10.67 -0.81 -20.15
C GLY A 271 11.63 0.24 -19.56
N HIS A 272 12.88 -0.17 -19.32
CA HIS A 272 14.05 0.71 -19.10
C HIS A 272 14.20 1.45 -17.74
N ARG A 273 13.30 1.30 -16.76
CA ARG A 273 13.49 1.82 -15.38
C ARG A 273 13.67 0.75 -14.29
N ALA A 274 13.60 -0.53 -14.65
CA ALA A 274 13.49 -1.64 -13.71
C ALA A 274 14.57 -1.65 -12.61
N LEU A 275 15.87 -1.76 -12.92
CA LEU A 275 16.84 -2.12 -11.87
C LEU A 275 17.04 -1.08 -10.73
N ARG A 276 16.97 0.24 -11.00
CA ARG A 276 17.13 1.27 -9.95
C ARG A 276 15.82 1.57 -9.22
N ALA A 277 14.70 1.56 -9.94
CA ALA A 277 13.38 1.70 -9.34
C ALA A 277 13.10 0.50 -8.44
N GLU A 278 13.36 -0.71 -8.93
CA GLU A 278 13.22 -1.98 -8.21
C GLU A 278 14.02 -2.00 -6.90
N LYS A 279 15.24 -1.45 -6.86
CA LYS A 279 16.00 -1.34 -5.60
C LYS A 279 15.37 -0.38 -4.59
N ALA A 280 14.85 0.76 -5.04
CA ALA A 280 14.18 1.72 -4.16
C ALA A 280 12.82 1.19 -3.68
N GLU A 281 12.05 0.61 -4.60
CA GLU A 281 10.79 -0.08 -4.37
C GLU A 281 10.98 -1.26 -3.42
N TRP A 282 12.05 -2.04 -3.57
CA TRP A 282 12.42 -3.13 -2.68
C TRP A 282 12.76 -2.66 -1.28
N ASN A 283 13.44 -1.52 -1.11
CA ASN A 283 13.73 -0.99 0.23
C ASN A 283 12.46 -0.52 0.95
N ILE A 284 11.59 0.20 0.23
CA ILE A 284 10.27 0.64 0.73
C ILE A 284 9.43 -0.60 1.07
N PHE A 285 9.38 -1.55 0.14
CA PHE A 285 8.66 -2.79 0.28
C PHE A 285 9.16 -3.61 1.46
N LYS A 286 10.47 -3.85 1.60
CA LYS A 286 11.04 -4.63 2.71
C LYS A 286 10.69 -4.02 4.07
N LYS A 287 10.74 -2.69 4.18
CA LYS A 287 10.35 -1.97 5.40
C LYS A 287 8.86 -2.15 5.68
N ALA A 288 8.01 -1.99 4.67
CA ALA A 288 6.56 -2.13 4.78
C ALA A 288 6.12 -3.59 5.02
N TRP A 289 6.83 -4.55 4.43
CA TRP A 289 6.52 -5.99 4.48
C TRP A 289 6.83 -6.60 5.84
N ASN A 290 7.91 -6.14 6.49
CA ASN A 290 8.20 -6.46 7.89
C ASN A 290 7.07 -6.02 8.86
N LEU A 291 6.13 -5.18 8.42
CA LEU A 291 4.94 -4.76 9.20
C LEU A 291 3.75 -5.73 9.07
N ILE A 292 3.79 -6.64 8.09
CA ILE A 292 2.70 -7.56 7.72
C ILE A 292 3.04 -9.00 8.10
N THR A 293 4.29 -9.37 7.90
CA THR A 293 4.85 -10.59 8.48
C THR A 293 5.33 -10.21 9.85
N ASP A 294 4.71 -10.73 10.92
CA ASP A 294 5.12 -10.60 12.33
C ASP A 294 6.51 -11.21 12.61
N ASN A 295 7.49 -10.99 11.73
CA ASN A 295 8.89 -11.00 12.04
C ASN A 295 9.15 -9.78 12.93
N VAL A 296 8.49 -9.76 14.09
CA VAL A 296 8.95 -9.04 15.26
C VAL A 296 10.41 -9.44 15.37
N CYS A 297 11.30 -8.52 15.00
CA CYS A 297 12.66 -8.55 15.48
C CYS A 297 12.55 -8.39 16.99
N GLY A 298 12.18 -9.46 17.68
CA GLY A 298 12.30 -9.56 19.11
C GLY A 298 13.79 -9.40 19.36
N CYS A 299 14.16 -8.45 20.21
CA CYS A 299 15.51 -8.38 20.71
C CYS A 299 15.83 -9.76 21.28
N LYS A 300 16.61 -10.57 20.55
CA LYS A 300 17.05 -11.90 20.99
C LYS A 300 18.09 -11.82 22.13
N GLY A 301 18.35 -10.62 22.65
CA GLY A 301 19.25 -10.36 23.76
C GLY A 301 18.47 -10.02 25.04
N ALA A 302 19.10 -10.27 26.18
CA ALA A 302 18.59 -9.81 27.47
C ALA A 302 18.34 -8.29 27.45
N GLN A 303 17.28 -7.86 28.12
CA GLN A 303 16.94 -6.45 28.32
C GLN A 303 18.16 -5.72 28.87
N ARG A 304 18.74 -4.80 28.09
CA ARG A 304 19.90 -4.04 28.55
C ARG A 304 19.44 -3.03 29.60
N PRO A 305 20.14 -2.90 30.74
CA PRO A 305 19.80 -1.88 31.73
C PRO A 305 19.88 -0.49 31.07
N CYS A 306 18.89 0.36 31.37
CA CYS A 306 18.89 1.74 30.91
C CYS A 306 20.03 2.48 31.64
N VAL A 307 20.99 3.01 30.88
CA VAL A 307 22.03 3.89 31.43
C VAL A 307 21.45 5.29 31.51
N PHE A 308 21.20 5.76 32.72
CA PHE A 308 20.89 7.17 32.97
C PHE A 308 22.23 7.92 33.08
N ILE A 309 22.51 8.78 32.11
CA ILE A 309 23.65 9.69 32.19
C ILE A 309 23.18 10.91 33.00
N ALA A 310 23.53 10.96 34.27
CA ALA A 310 23.44 12.18 35.07
C ALA A 310 24.62 13.10 34.70
N GLY A 311 24.40 14.42 34.63
CA GLY A 311 25.46 15.45 34.57
C GLY A 311 25.70 16.18 33.22
N LEU A 312 24.64 16.39 32.42
CA LEU A 312 24.65 17.27 31.22
C LEU A 312 24.92 18.77 31.49
N SER A 313 25.64 19.13 32.56
CA SER A 313 25.96 20.52 32.93
C SER A 313 27.47 20.85 32.94
N SER A 314 28.34 19.95 32.45
CA SER A 314 29.76 20.27 32.20
C SER A 314 29.95 20.73 30.76
N TYR A 315 30.51 21.92 30.56
CA TYR A 315 30.81 22.50 29.25
C TYR A 315 32.28 22.31 28.83
N ASP A 316 33.08 21.70 29.69
CA ASP A 316 34.48 21.39 29.42
C ASP A 316 34.60 19.96 28.86
N ASP A 317 35.23 19.82 27.71
CA ASP A 317 35.59 18.54 27.10
C ASP A 317 36.90 18.04 27.73
N TYR A 318 36.82 16.96 28.51
CA TYR A 318 37.96 16.34 29.16
C TYR A 318 38.55 15.15 28.37
N GLY A 319 38.06 14.92 27.14
CA GLY A 319 38.49 13.80 26.30
C GLY A 319 38.01 12.44 26.83
N LEU A 320 38.24 11.39 26.03
CA LEU A 320 37.99 10.01 26.44
C LEU A 320 39.11 9.57 27.38
N THR A 321 38.77 9.31 28.64
CA THR A 321 39.68 8.82 29.67
C THR A 321 39.11 7.53 30.26
N ASP A 322 39.97 6.53 30.43
CA ASP A 322 39.61 5.24 31.06
C ASP A 322 39.44 5.33 32.58
N ASN A 323 39.72 6.51 33.15
CA ASN A 323 39.57 6.80 34.57
C ASN A 323 38.56 7.93 34.76
N ASP A 324 37.82 7.90 35.86
CA ASP A 324 36.91 8.96 36.28
C ASP A 324 37.54 9.79 37.41
N PRO A 325 38.51 10.68 37.11
CA PRO A 325 39.25 11.42 38.14
C PRO A 325 38.37 12.42 38.91
N LYS A 326 37.14 12.68 38.45
CA LYS A 326 36.19 13.63 39.06
C LYS A 326 35.04 12.92 39.77
N ASP A 327 35.07 11.59 39.81
CA ASP A 327 34.06 10.74 40.46
C ASP A 327 32.64 11.07 39.97
N TYR A 328 32.53 11.40 38.68
CA TYR A 328 31.30 11.78 38.01
C TYR A 328 30.25 10.66 38.04
N PHE A 329 30.69 9.40 38.01
CA PHE A 329 29.84 8.22 38.11
C PHE A 329 29.82 7.60 39.51
N GLY A 330 30.50 8.22 40.49
CA GLY A 330 30.57 7.76 41.87
C GLY A 330 31.47 6.54 42.07
N SER A 331 31.92 6.36 43.32
CA SER A 331 32.92 5.37 43.72
C SER A 331 32.49 3.89 43.63
N GLU A 332 31.32 3.58 43.07
CA GLU A 332 30.75 2.22 43.05
C GLU A 332 31.11 1.41 41.79
N ILE A 333 31.90 1.95 40.86
CA ILE A 333 32.38 1.18 39.69
C ILE A 333 33.72 0.46 39.96
N GLY A 334 34.16 0.41 41.21
CA GLY A 334 35.31 -0.37 41.64
C GLY A 334 34.91 -1.70 42.28
N LEU A 335 34.56 -2.70 41.47
CA LEU A 335 34.81 -4.14 41.72
C LEU A 335 34.54 -5.00 40.48
#